data_AF-A0A0N5C3N7-F1
#
_entry.id   AF-A0A0N5C3N7-F1
#
_cell.length_a   1.000
_cell.length_b   1.000
_cell.length_c   1.000
_cell.angle_alpha   90.00
_cell.angle_beta   90.00
_cell.angle_gamma   90.00
#
_symmetry.space_group_name_H-M   'P 1'
#
loop_
_entity.id
_entity.type
_entity.pdbx_description
1 polymer ?
#
loop_
_entity_poly.entity_id
_entity_poly.type
_entity_poly.pdbx_seq_one_letter_code
_entity_poly.pdbx_strand_id
1 'polypeptide(L)' 'MNVIEIKNFRPEVVQGMLEYVYKDKISNVRNMHSEMLAIAVEYGLDRLKAVAVEYLCDHLTVENVCEHLILSEKF' A
#
# COMPACT_ATOMS: atom_id res chain seq x y z
N MET A 1 -14.58 15.24 20.04
CA MET A 1 -14.15 15.09 18.63
C MET A 1 -13.10 13.99 18.60
N ASN A 2 -13.35 12.91 17.86
CA ASN A 2 -12.34 11.86 17.66
C ASN A 2 -11.58 12.21 16.38
N VAL A 3 -10.39 12.78 16.55
CA VAL A 3 -9.46 13.07 15.45
C VAL A 3 -8.38 12.01 15.47
N ILE A 4 -8.13 11.40 14.31
CA ILE A 4 -7.01 10.47 14.12
C ILE A 4 -5.98 11.20 13.28
N GLU A 5 -4.76 11.32 13.80
CA GLU A 5 -3.64 11.97 13.12
C GLU A 5 -2.79 10.90 12.41
N ILE A 6 -2.51 11.10 11.11
CA ILE A 6 -1.68 10.21 10.30
C ILE A 6 -0.47 11.02 9.80
N LYS A 7 0.74 10.69 10.27
CA LYS A 7 1.97 11.49 10.03
C LYS A 7 2.90 10.94 8.96
N ASN A 8 2.96 9.62 8.82
CA ASN A 8 4.03 8.95 8.07
C ASN A 8 3.65 8.64 6.61
N PHE A 9 2.47 9.10 6.17
CA PHE A 9 1.93 8.78 4.85
C PHE A 9 1.57 10.05 4.12
N ARG A 10 1.88 10.09 2.82
CA ARG A 10 1.44 11.18 1.96
C ARG A 10 -0.09 11.17 1.87
N PRO A 11 -0.75 12.35 1.74
CA PRO A 11 -2.20 12.44 1.66
C PRO A 11 -2.82 11.53 0.58
N GLU A 12 -2.12 11.33 -0.54
CA GLU A 12 -2.58 10.50 -1.64
C GLU A 12 -2.64 9.01 -1.24
N VAL A 13 -1.69 8.53 -0.42
CA VAL A 13 -1.67 7.15 0.08
C VAL A 13 -2.83 6.93 1.03
N VAL A 14 -3.08 7.90 1.92
CA VAL A 14 -4.23 7.88 2.83
C VAL A 14 -5.54 7.91 2.06
N GLN A 15 -5.63 8.72 1.00
CA GLN A 15 -6.79 8.75 0.12
C GLN A 15 -7.00 7.41 -0.58
N GLY A 16 -5.95 6.76 -1.07
CA GLY A 16 -6.02 5.42 -1.66
C GLY A 16 -6.48 4.36 -0.67
N MET A 17 -5.98 4.40 0.57
CA MET A 17 -6.43 3.53 1.66
C MET A 17 -7.92 3.74 1.95
N LEU A 18 -8.36 5.00 2.11
CA LEU A 18 -9.77 5.31 2.36
C LEU A 18 -10.65 4.88 1.18
N GLU A 19 -10.22 5.09 -0.06
CA GLU A 19 -10.97 4.64 -1.23
C GLU A 19 -11.18 3.12 -1.21
N TYR A 20 -10.13 2.36 -0.89
CA TYR A 20 -10.23 0.92 -0.75
C TYR A 20 -11.22 0.52 0.36
N VAL A 21 -11.08 1.09 1.56
CA VAL A 21 -11.96 0.78 2.70
C VAL A 21 -13.44 1.00 2.38
N TYR A 22 -13.76 2.05 1.60
CA TYR A 22 -15.15 2.39 1.28
C TYR A 22 -15.69 1.77 -0.01
N LYS A 23 -14.84 1.40 -0.97
CA LYS A 23 -15.27 0.96 -2.31
C LYS A 23 -14.75 -0.42 -2.73
N ASP A 24 -13.87 -1.02 -1.94
CA ASP A 24 -13.14 -2.25 -2.26
C ASP A 24 -12.35 -2.14 -3.59
N LYS A 25 -11.99 -0.92 -3.98
CA LYS A 25 -11.30 -0.56 -5.23
C LYS A 25 -10.32 0.58 -4.98
N ILE A 26 -9.27 0.64 -5.79
CA ILE A 26 -8.32 1.75 -5.78
C ILE A 26 -8.21 2.26 -7.22
N SER A 27 -8.53 3.53 -7.43
CA SER A 27 -8.61 4.11 -8.77
C SER A 27 -7.27 4.57 -9.34
N ASN A 28 -6.28 4.88 -8.47
CA ASN A 28 -5.00 5.42 -8.90
C ASN A 28 -3.82 4.91 -8.05
N VAL A 29 -3.45 3.65 -8.24
CA VAL A 29 -2.38 2.99 -7.47
C VAL A 29 -1.03 3.02 -8.18
N ARG A 30 -1.00 3.42 -9.46
CA ARG A 30 0.23 3.39 -10.27
C ARG A 30 1.31 4.22 -9.58
N ASN A 31 2.40 3.56 -9.20
CA ASN A 31 3.58 4.09 -8.49
C ASN A 31 3.44 4.29 -6.97
N MET A 32 2.43 3.71 -6.33
CA MET A 32 2.23 3.81 -4.86
C MET A 32 2.09 2.45 -4.17
N HIS A 33 2.32 1.34 -4.87
CA HIS A 33 2.06 -0.02 -4.34
C HIS A 33 2.87 -0.36 -3.09
N SER A 34 4.13 0.07 -3.03
CA SER A 34 4.98 -0.10 -1.85
C SER A 34 4.48 0.71 -0.64
N GLU A 35 3.96 1.91 -0.88
CA GLU A 35 3.35 2.76 0.17
C GLU A 35 1.97 2.25 0.58
N MET A 36 1.21 1.69 -0.36
CA MET A 36 -0.07 1.02 -0.11
C MET A 36 0.13 -0.26 0.71
N LEU A 37 1.20 -1.01 0.47
CA LEU A 37 1.61 -2.13 1.33
C LEU A 37 1.93 -1.63 2.74
N ALA A 38 2.74 -0.58 2.85
CA ALA A 38 3.15 -0.02 4.14
C ALA A 38 1.96 0.47 4.98
N ILE A 39 1.02 1.22 4.38
CA ILE A 39 -0.16 1.72 5.11
C ILE A 39 -1.14 0.59 5.44
N ALA A 40 -1.24 -0.43 4.59
CA ALA A 40 -2.07 -1.60 4.87
C ALA A 40 -1.55 -2.38 6.08
N VAL A 41 -0.23 -2.53 6.22
CA VAL A 41 0.38 -3.17 7.38
C VAL A 41 0.19 -2.33 8.64
N GLU A 42 0.44 -1.01 8.57
CA GLU A 42 0.30 -0.09 9.72
C GLU A 42 -1.11 -0.13 10.32
N TYR A 43 -2.14 -0.18 9.47
CA TYR A 43 -3.54 -0.11 9.91
C TYR A 43 -4.27 -1.46 9.90
N GLY A 44 -3.55 -2.59 9.70
CA GLY A 44 -4.12 -3.94 9.78
C GLY A 44 -5.15 -4.26 8.70
N LEU A 45 -4.94 -3.78 7.47
CA LEU A 45 -5.82 -3.97 6.33
C LEU A 45 -5.38 -5.17 5.47
N ASP A 46 -5.60 -6.40 5.96
CA ASP A 46 -5.04 -7.63 5.37
C ASP A 46 -5.39 -7.84 3.89
N ARG A 47 -6.62 -7.50 3.47
CA ARG A 47 -7.02 -7.62 2.06
C ARG A 47 -6.31 -6.61 1.16
N LEU A 48 -6.13 -5.38 1.65
CA LEU A 48 -5.36 -4.36 0.93
C LEU A 48 -3.88 -4.76 0.83
N LYS A 49 -3.33 -5.33 1.91
CA LYS A 49 -1.98 -5.90 1.94
C LYS A 49 -1.83 -6.95 0.84
N ALA A 50 -2.75 -7.91 0.77
CA ALA A 50 -2.70 -8.97 -0.25
C ALA A 50 -2.72 -8.41 -1.68
N VAL A 51 -3.62 -7.45 -1.96
CA VAL A 51 -3.71 -6.78 -3.27
C VAL A 51 -2.43 -6.03 -3.63
N ALA A 52 -1.82 -5.33 -2.67
CA ALA A 52 -0.56 -4.62 -2.90
C ALA A 52 0.60 -5.59 -3.18
N VAL A 53 0.69 -6.70 -2.44
CA VAL A 53 1.70 -7.75 -2.66
C VAL A 53 1.53 -8.41 -4.03
N GLU A 54 0.31 -8.79 -4.38
CA GLU A 54 -0.01 -9.39 -5.70
C GLU A 54 0.48 -8.49 -6.83
N TYR A 55 0.17 -7.18 -6.78
CA TYR A 55 0.64 -6.24 -7.78
C TYR A 55 2.17 -6.15 -7.83
N LEU A 56 2.84 -6.04 -6.67
CA LEU A 56 4.31 -5.96 -6.59
C LEU A 56 4.97 -7.21 -7.18
N CYS A 57 4.39 -8.39 -6.95
CA CYS A 57 4.86 -9.65 -7.53
C CYS A 57 4.63 -9.71 -9.04
N ASP A 58 3.45 -9.31 -9.52
CA ASP A 58 3.09 -9.34 -10.95
C ASP A 58 3.93 -8.38 -11.81
N HIS A 59 4.52 -7.36 -11.19
CA HIS A 59 5.30 -6.32 -11.87
C HIS A 59 6.79 -6.36 -11.49
N LEU A 60 7.30 -7.53 -11.12
CA LEU A 60 8.73 -7.73 -10.91
C LEU A 60 9.51 -7.56 -12.22
N THR A 61 10.56 -6.74 -12.16
CA THR A 61 11.54 -6.53 -13.23
C THR A 61 12.95 -6.68 -12.66
N VAL A 62 13.95 -6.81 -13.53
CA VAL A 62 15.36 -6.91 -13.10
C VAL A 62 15.78 -5.65 -12.34
N GLU A 63 15.19 -4.50 -12.67
CA GLU A 63 15.48 -3.21 -12.06
C GLU A 63 14.87 -3.05 -10.66
N ASN A 64 13.71 -3.66 -10.38
CA ASN A 64 12.99 -3.46 -9.11
C ASN A 64 13.06 -4.64 -8.12
N VAL A 65 13.60 -5.79 -8.55
CA VAL A 65 13.58 -7.03 -7.75
C VAL A 65 14.26 -6.88 -6.38
N CYS A 66 15.38 -6.16 -6.29
CA CYS A 66 16.07 -5.94 -5.02
C CYS A 66 15.24 -5.07 -4.07
N GLU A 67 14.58 -4.03 -4.59
CA GLU A 67 13.71 -3.16 -3.79
C GLU A 67 12.49 -3.93 -3.28
N HIS A 68 11.86 -4.76 -4.12
CA HIS A 68 10.73 -5.59 -3.75
C HIS A 68 11.11 -6.65 -2.71
N LEU A 69 12.30 -7.24 -2.81
CA LEU A 69 12.81 -8.18 -1.80
C LEU A 69 12.94 -7.50 -0.43
N ILE A 70 13.54 -6.31 -0.38
CA ILE A 70 13.66 -5.53 0.88
C ILE A 70 12.28 -5.21 1.47
N LEU A 71 11.30 -4.86 0.63
CA LEU A 71 9.93 -4.63 1.08
C LEU A 71 9.29 -5.88 1.69
N SER A 72 9.52 -7.05 1.11
CA SER A 72 9.01 -8.33 1.62
C SER A 72 9.60 -8.73 2.97
N GLU A 73 10.85 -8.36 3.26
CA GLU A 73 11.45 -8.62 4.57
C GLU A 73 10.91 -7.64 5.64
N LYS A 74 10.50 -6.44 5.20
CA LYS A 74 10.02 -5.38 6.07
C LYS A 74 8.56 -5.53 6.51
N PHE A 75 7.69 -6.12 5.68
CA PHE A 75 6.23 -6.10 5.82
C PHE A 75 5.58 -7.48 5.70
#